data_AF-F3M4I6-F1
#
_entry.id   AF-F3M4I6-F1
#
_cell.length_a   1.000
_cell.length_b   1.000
_cell.length_c   1.000
_cell.angle_alpha   90.00
_cell.angle_beta   90.00
_cell.angle_gamma   90.00
#
_symmetry.space_group_name_H-M   'P 1'
#
loop_
_entity.id
_entity.type
_entity.pdbx_description
1 polymer ?
#
loop_
_entity_poly.entity_id
_entity_poly.type
_entity_poly.pdbx_seq_one_letter_code
_entity_poly.pdbx_strand_id
1 'polypeptide(L)' 'MEDYGYADWNNVIAYLSSRLNTRITIETPAGSIFGSLVSIGENYIQISEPNGSIAIIPLSSVLSIE' A
#
# COMPACT_ATOMS: atom_id res chain seq x y z
N MET A 1 -24.43 12.69 9.75
CA MET A 1 -23.55 11.53 9.93
C MET A 1 -22.44 11.72 8.93
N GLU A 2 -21.28 12.22 9.37
CA GLU A 2 -20.13 12.41 8.49
C GLU A 2 -19.57 11.03 8.11
N ASP A 3 -19.40 10.84 6.80
CA ASP A 3 -18.88 9.62 6.20
C ASP A 3 -17.34 9.63 6.22
N TYR A 4 -16.77 9.49 7.42
CA TYR A 4 -15.32 9.53 7.62
C TYR A 4 -14.60 8.33 6.98
N GLY A 5 -15.24 7.16 6.93
CA GLY A 5 -14.60 5.92 6.46
C GLY A 5 -14.30 5.91 4.97
N TYR A 6 -15.22 6.42 4.12
CA TYR A 6 -14.99 6.50 2.69
C TYR A 6 -14.01 7.62 2.30
N ALA A 7 -14.03 8.74 3.02
CA ALA A 7 -13.10 9.84 2.78
C ALA A 7 -11.64 9.42 3.05
N ASP A 8 -11.40 8.74 4.17
CA ASP A 8 -10.08 8.24 4.53
C ASP A 8 -9.57 7.18 3.55
N TRP A 9 -10.45 6.27 3.10
CA TRP A 9 -10.11 5.28 2.09
C TRP A 9 -9.69 5.92 0.76
N ASN A 10 -10.46 6.89 0.27
CA ASN A 10 -10.13 7.62 -0.94
C ASN A 10 -8.78 8.36 -0.83
N ASN A 11 -8.48 8.91 0.35
CA ASN A 11 -7.20 9.56 0.61
C ASN A 11 -6.02 8.56 0.58
N VAL A 12 -6.19 7.36 1.15
CA VAL A 12 -5.17 6.29 1.10
C VAL A 12 -4.92 5.85 -0.34
N ILE A 13 -5.97 5.62 -1.12
CA ILE A 13 -5.83 5.24 -2.54
C ILE A 13 -5.18 6.36 -3.35
N ALA A 14 -5.56 7.63 -3.12
CA ALA A 14 -4.94 8.77 -3.78
C ALA A 14 -3.44 8.88 -3.44
N TYR A 15 -3.10 8.71 -2.16
CA TYR A 15 -1.72 8.68 -1.71
C TYR A 15 -0.93 7.55 -2.38
N LEU A 16 -1.42 6.31 -2.32
CA LEU A 16 -0.78 5.16 -2.99
C LEU A 16 -0.64 5.37 -4.49
N SER A 17 -1.65 5.94 -5.15
CA SER A 17 -1.60 6.25 -6.59
C SER A 17 -0.49 7.23 -6.92
N SER A 18 -0.24 8.22 -6.05
CA SER A 18 0.89 9.15 -6.19
C SER A 18 2.27 8.49 -6.01
N ARG A 19 2.30 7.28 -5.42
CA ARG A 19 3.51 6.50 -5.15
C ARG A 19 3.73 5.35 -6.14
N LEU A 20 2.86 5.18 -7.14
CA LEU A 20 3.05 4.16 -8.18
C LEU A 20 4.41 4.31 -8.87
N ASN A 21 5.07 3.18 -9.08
CA ASN A 21 6.43 3.05 -9.62
C ASN A 21 7.52 3.75 -8.80
N THR A 22 7.23 4.10 -7.54
CA THR A 22 8.23 4.62 -6.60
C THR A 22 8.53 3.60 -5.52
N ARG A 23 9.69 3.75 -4.87
CA ARG A 23 10.06 2.93 -3.71
C ARG A 23 9.33 3.43 -2.48
N ILE A 24 8.72 2.51 -1.75
CA ILE A 24 8.04 2.76 -0.48
C ILE A 24 8.40 1.68 0.53
N THR A 25 8.20 2.00 1.80
CA THR A 25 8.20 1.01 2.89
C THR A 25 6.77 0.85 3.39
N ILE A 26 6.32 -0.40 3.53
CA ILE A 26 5.01 -0.75 4.08
C ILE A 26 5.21 -1.48 5.39
N GLU A 27 4.60 -0.97 6.45
CA GLU A 27 4.56 -1.66 7.74
C GLU A 27 3.33 -2.56 7.82
N THR A 28 3.53 -3.81 8.23
CA THR A 28 2.48 -4.80 8.45
C THR A 28 2.66 -5.49 9.80
N PRO A 29 1.65 -6.19 10.34
CA PRO A 29 1.82 -7.01 11.55
C PRO A 29 2.88 -8.10 11.44
N ALA A 30 3.25 -8.51 10.22
CA ALA A 30 4.29 -9.52 9.97
C ALA A 30 5.70 -8.91 9.82
N GLY A 31 5.81 -7.58 9.81
CA GLY A 31 7.05 -6.83 9.61
C GLY A 31 7.00 -5.89 8.40
N SER A 32 8.11 -5.17 8.21
CA SER A 32 8.29 -4.19 7.14
C SER A 32 8.55 -4.84 5.79
N ILE A 33 7.94 -4.31 4.74
CA ILE A 33 8.19 -4.70 3.35
C ILE A 33 8.71 -3.47 2.60
N PHE A 34 9.88 -3.61 1.97
CA PHE A 34 10.50 -2.54 1.19
C PHE A 34 10.58 -2.92 -0.29
N GLY A 35 10.12 -2.04 -1.17
CA GLY A 35 10.19 -2.26 -2.61
C GLY A 35 9.48 -1.19 -3.41
N SER A 36 9.24 -1.47 -4.69
CA SER A 36 8.53 -0.54 -5.58
C SER A 36 7.04 -0.87 -5.62
N LEU A 37 6.16 0.12 -5.43
CA LEU A 37 4.73 -0.06 -5.62
C LEU A 37 4.42 -0.19 -7.11
N VAL A 38 4.00 -1.38 -7.54
CA VAL A 38 3.81 -1.68 -8.98
C VAL A 38 2.34 -1.79 -9.39
N SER A 39 1.44 -2.04 -8.44
CA SER A 39 0.00 -2.13 -8.70
C SER A 39 -0.83 -1.83 -7.45
N ILE A 40 -2.01 -1.26 -7.67
CA ILE A 40 -3.04 -1.03 -6.66
C ILE A 40 -4.30 -1.74 -7.17
N GLY A 41 -4.70 -2.79 -6.47
CA GLY A 41 -5.97 -3.47 -6.67
C GLY A 41 -7.08 -2.83 -5.82
N GLU A 42 -8.27 -3.42 -5.86
CA GLU A 42 -9.42 -2.93 -5.10
C GLU A 42 -9.20 -2.98 -3.58
N ASN A 43 -8.52 -4.02 -3.08
CA ASN A 43 -8.30 -4.26 -1.65
C ASN A 43 -6.88 -4.72 -1.31
N TYR A 44 -5.93 -4.60 -2.25
CA TYR A 44 -4.54 -4.99 -2.07
C TYR A 44 -3.60 -4.08 -2.86
N ILE A 45 -2.32 -4.11 -2.50
CA ILE A 45 -1.22 -3.52 -3.27
C ILE A 45 -0.19 -4.59 -3.62
N GLN A 46 0.58 -4.34 -4.67
CA GLN A 46 1.71 -5.18 -5.05
C GLN A 46 3.01 -4.38 -4.95
N ILE A 47 3.96 -4.96 -4.23
CA ILE A 47 5.31 -4.43 -4.06
C ILE A 47 6.29 -5.36 -4.78
N SER A 48 7.08 -4.82 -5.70
CA SER A 48 8.25 -5.51 -6.24
C SER A 48 9.44 -5.29 -5.32
N GLU A 49 9.88 -6.35 -4.66
CA GLU A 49 11.02 -6.34 -3.75
C GLU A 49 12.35 -6.36 -4.51
N PRO A 50 13.46 -5.86 -3.93
CA PRO A 50 14.77 -5.78 -4.60
C PRO A 50 15.35 -7.13 -5.04
N ASN A 51 14.95 -8.23 -4.40
CA ASN A 51 15.36 -9.60 -4.73
C ASN A 51 14.59 -10.17 -5.95
N GLY A 52 13.64 -9.43 -6.52
CA GLY A 52 12.81 -9.84 -7.64
C GLY A 52 11.51 -10.57 -7.26
N SER A 53 11.20 -10.77 -5.97
CA SER A 53 9.87 -11.25 -5.56
C SER A 53 8.82 -10.16 -5.65
N ILE A 54 7.56 -10.60 -5.76
CA ILE A 54 6.38 -9.73 -5.65
C ILE A 54 5.67 -10.07 -4.35
N ALA A 55 5.56 -9.07 -3.46
CA ALA A 55 4.72 -9.14 -2.28
C ALA A 55 3.32 -8.61 -2.61
N ILE A 56 2.28 -9.38 -2.28
CA ILE A 56 0.88 -8.96 -2.37
C ILE A 56 0.39 -8.68 -0.96
N ILE A 57 0.03 -7.43 -0.69
CA ILE A 57 -0.30 -6.95 0.65
C ILE A 57 -1.77 -6.53 0.67
N PRO A 58 -2.64 -7.20 1.45
CA PRO A 58 -3.99 -6.70 1.69
C PRO A 58 -3.96 -5.32 2.32
N LEU A 59 -4.73 -4.38 1.81
CA LEU A 59 -4.79 -3.01 2.35
C LEU A 59 -5.24 -3.01 3.82
N SER A 60 -6.05 -3.99 4.23
CA SER A 60 -6.46 -4.20 5.62
C SER A 60 -5.32 -4.59 6.57
N SER A 61 -4.16 -4.98 6.04
CA SER A 61 -2.95 -5.32 6.82
C SER A 61 -1.90 -4.21 6.85
N VAL A 62 -2.13 -3.09 6.14
CA VAL A 62 -1.22 -1.95 6.13
C VAL A 62 -1.41 -1.15 7.41
N LEU A 63 -0.33 -0.97 8.16
CA LEU A 63 -0.30 -0.14 9.37
C LEU A 63 0.15 1.29 9.06
N SER A 64 1.16 1.43 8.20
CA SER A 64 1.67 2.73 7.73
C SER A 64 2.43 2.59 6.41
N ILE A 65 2.64 3.72 5.72
CA ILE A 65 3.37 3.83 4.46
C ILE A 65 4.36 4.99 4.54
N GLU A 66 5.61 4.76 4.13
CA GLU A 66 6.70 5.75 4.05
C GLU A 66 7.22 5.91 2.62
#